data_AF-A0A1Y0VMR4-F1
#
_entry.id   AF-A0A1Y0VMR4-F1
#
_cell.length_a   1.000
_cell.length_b   1.000
_cell.length_c   1.000
_cell.angle_alpha   90.00
_cell.angle_beta   90.00
_cell.angle_gamma   90.00
#
_symmetry.space_group_name_H-M   'P 1'
#
loop_
_entity.id
_entity.type
_entity.pdbx_description
1 polymer ?
#
loop_
_entity_poly.entity_id
_entity_poly.type
_entity_poly.pdbx_seq_one_letter_code
_entity_poly.pdbx_strand_id
1 'polypeptide(L)'
;MQAKLALDNFAKKSNDLIGTITYNTVAQKVWMIPKLTDVWGIGRRTTERLQKLGINNMNELAHSNPYFLKQEFGIIGTQLFATAWGIDRTILSERVKPKEIVWVILKCYLEIISSNVKLKL
;
A
#
# COMPACT_ATOMS: atom_id res chain seq x y z
N MET A 1 -6.18 1.35 -6.00
CA MET A 1 -4.76 1.49 -5.61
C MET A 1 -4.12 2.73 -6.23
N GLN A 2 -4.13 2.89 -7.56
CA GLN A 2 -3.46 4.02 -8.23
C GLN A 2 -4.03 5.41 -7.93
N ALA A 3 -5.34 5.54 -7.77
CA ALA A 3 -5.95 6.83 -7.39
C ALA A 3 -5.37 7.38 -6.07
N LYS A 4 -5.07 6.49 -5.11
CA LYS A 4 -4.48 6.88 -3.82
C LYS A 4 -3.03 7.32 -3.98
N LEU A 5 -2.25 6.61 -4.79
CA LEU A 5 -0.88 7.01 -5.15
C LEU A 5 -0.87 8.40 -5.79
N ALA A 6 -1.79 8.64 -6.73
CA ALA A 6 -1.90 9.91 -7.43
C ALA A 6 -2.24 11.07 -6.47
N LEU A 7 -3.17 10.82 -5.55
CA LEU A 7 -3.56 11.75 -4.51
C LEU A 7 -2.38 12.11 -3.58
N ASP A 8 -1.67 11.11 -3.06
CA ASP A 8 -0.62 11.33 -2.08
C ASP A 8 0.63 12.00 -2.65
N ASN A 9 1.05 11.58 -3.86
CA ASN A 9 2.33 12.01 -4.42
C ASN A 9 2.21 13.24 -5.32
N PHE A 10 1.08 13.43 -6.01
CA PHE A 10 0.92 14.48 -7.03
C PHE A 10 -0.13 15.51 -6.62
N ALA A 11 -1.35 15.10 -6.26
CA ALA A 11 -2.45 16.03 -6.01
C ALA A 11 -2.16 16.99 -4.85
N LYS A 12 -1.65 16.48 -3.72
CA LYS A 12 -1.28 17.30 -2.54
C LYS A 12 -0.21 18.37 -2.83
N LYS A 13 0.55 18.22 -3.91
CA LYS A 13 1.61 19.14 -4.32
C LYS A 13 1.20 20.05 -5.48
N SER A 14 0.03 19.81 -6.07
CA SER A 14 -0.51 20.62 -7.17
C SER A 14 -1.41 21.72 -6.63
N ASN A 15 -1.40 22.89 -7.28
CA ASN A 15 -2.26 24.02 -6.89
C ASN A 15 -3.75 23.70 -7.05
N ASP A 16 -4.10 22.93 -8.07
CA ASP A 16 -5.48 22.56 -8.38
C ASP A 16 -5.98 21.36 -7.55
N LEU A 17 -5.12 20.79 -6.69
CA LEU A 17 -5.40 19.63 -5.84
C LEU A 17 -5.86 18.37 -6.62
N ILE A 18 -5.46 18.26 -7.89
CA ILE A 18 -5.80 17.14 -8.78
C ILE A 18 -4.52 16.45 -9.24
N GLY A 19 -4.46 15.13 -9.03
CA GLY A 19 -3.35 14.29 -9.47
C GLY A 19 -3.81 13.27 -10.50
N THR A 20 -3.24 13.32 -11.70
CA THR A 20 -3.55 12.36 -12.78
C THR A 20 -2.35 11.47 -13.07
N ILE A 21 -2.59 10.16 -13.17
CA ILE A 21 -1.63 9.17 -13.68
C ILE A 21 -2.32 8.48 -14.85
N THR A 22 -1.67 8.54 -16.02
CA THR A 22 -2.05 7.80 -17.22
C THR A 22 -0.88 6.92 -17.65
N TYR A 23 -1.13 5.89 -18.46
CA TYR A 23 -0.10 4.98 -18.98
C TYR A 23 1.11 5.72 -19.57
N ASN A 24 0.88 6.78 -20.33
CA ASN A 24 1.94 7.57 -20.96
C ASN A 24 2.80 8.35 -19.95
N THR A 25 2.23 8.67 -18.78
CA THR A 25 2.90 9.47 -17.73
C THR A 25 3.52 8.63 -16.62
N VAL A 26 3.33 7.30 -16.61
CA VAL A 26 3.85 6.42 -15.55
C VAL A 26 5.36 6.57 -15.43
N ALA A 27 6.09 6.57 -16.55
CA ALA A 27 7.54 6.70 -16.53
C ALA A 27 8.02 8.03 -15.94
N GLN A 28 7.35 9.13 -16.28
CA GLN A 28 7.73 10.47 -15.81
C GLN A 28 7.30 10.75 -14.37
N LYS A 29 6.28 10.05 -13.86
CA LYS A 29 5.68 10.30 -12.55
C LYS A 29 6.00 9.22 -11.54
N VAL A 30 5.60 7.98 -11.83
CA VAL A 30 5.71 6.85 -10.88
C VAL A 30 7.16 6.39 -10.74
N TRP A 31 7.90 6.28 -11.84
CA TRP A 31 9.31 5.84 -11.77
C TRP A 31 10.22 6.88 -11.13
N MET A 32 9.83 8.15 -11.19
CA MET A 32 10.55 9.29 -10.62
C MET A 32 10.24 9.54 -9.13
N ILE A 33 9.42 8.69 -8.50
CA ILE A 33 9.16 8.80 -7.05
C ILE A 33 10.48 8.53 -6.30
N PRO A 34 10.90 9.44 -5.41
CA PRO A 34 12.25 9.43 -4.84
C PRO A 34 12.51 8.24 -3.90
N LYS A 35 11.48 7.75 -3.20
CA LYS A 35 11.59 6.63 -2.27
C LYS A 35 10.55 5.57 -2.60
N LEU A 36 10.97 4.32 -2.60
CA LEU A 36 10.07 3.17 -2.74
C LEU A 36 8.95 3.19 -1.68
N THR A 37 9.24 3.66 -0.47
CA THR A 37 8.27 3.76 0.64
C THR A 37 7.15 4.78 0.42
N ASP A 38 7.30 5.71 -0.52
CA ASP A 38 6.27 6.70 -0.84
C ASP A 38 5.20 6.12 -1.79
N VAL A 39 5.44 4.90 -2.31
CA VAL A 39 4.49 4.13 -3.09
C VAL A 39 3.63 3.29 -2.16
N TRP A 40 2.32 3.52 -2.20
CA TRP A 40 1.38 2.75 -1.40
C TRP A 40 1.51 1.24 -1.67
N GLY A 41 1.56 0.44 -0.61
CA GLY A 41 1.80 -1.01 -0.70
C GLY A 41 3.26 -1.44 -0.61
N ILE A 42 4.22 -0.50 -0.69
CA ILE A 42 5.64 -0.78 -0.46
C ILE A 42 6.06 -0.25 0.91
N GLY A 43 6.19 -1.16 1.88
CA GLY A 43 6.64 -0.82 3.23
C GLY A 43 8.17 -0.82 3.36
N ARG A 44 8.65 -0.41 4.54
CA ARG A 44 10.08 -0.43 4.89
C ARG A 44 10.73 -1.81 4.70
N ARG A 45 10.09 -2.87 5.22
CA ARG A 45 10.61 -4.25 5.10
C ARG A 45 10.69 -4.71 3.63
N THR A 46 9.72 -4.34 2.81
CA THR A 46 9.73 -4.65 1.37
C THR A 46 10.86 -3.88 0.67
N THR A 47 11.04 -2.61 1.02
CA THR A 47 12.12 -1.77 0.50
C THR A 47 13.49 -2.34 0.83
N GLU A 48 13.74 -2.71 2.08
CA GLU A 48 15.01 -3.35 2.50
C GLU A 48 15.29 -4.65 1.75
N ARG A 49 14.24 -5.45 1.47
CA ARG A 49 14.39 -6.67 0.66
C ARG A 49 14.66 -6.36 -0.81
N LEU A 50 13.98 -5.39 -1.40
CA LEU A 50 14.22 -4.96 -2.78
C LEU A 50 15.65 -4.44 -2.96
N GLN A 51 16.14 -3.63 -2.01
CA GLN A 51 17.50 -3.10 -2.03
C GLN A 51 18.55 -4.21 -1.96
N LYS A 52 18.32 -5.28 -1.18
CA LYS A 52 19.20 -6.46 -1.16
C LYS A 52 19.26 -7.20 -2.51
N LEU A 53 18.23 -7.06 -3.34
CA LEU A 53 18.18 -7.61 -4.70
C LEU A 53 18.74 -6.63 -5.74
N GLY A 54 19.26 -5.47 -5.32
CA GLY A 54 19.78 -4.43 -6.22
C GLY A 54 18.71 -3.50 -6.79
N ILE A 55 17.48 -3.52 -6.25
CA ILE A 55 16.36 -2.67 -6.69
C ILE A 55 16.16 -1.53 -5.67
N ASN A 56 16.57 -0.33 -6.03
CA ASN A 56 16.61 0.84 -5.16
C ASN A 56 15.50 1.87 -5.45
N ASN A 57 14.93 1.86 -6.65
CA ASN A 57 13.92 2.81 -7.09
C ASN A 57 12.82 2.14 -7.93
N MET A 58 11.76 2.89 -8.22
CA MET A 58 10.61 2.39 -8.99
C MET A 58 10.95 2.07 -10.45
N ASN A 59 11.91 2.79 -11.03
CA ASN A 59 12.38 2.52 -12.40
C ASN A 59 13.02 1.14 -12.51
N GLU A 60 13.94 0.81 -11.59
CA GLU A 60 14.58 -0.50 -11.52
C GLU A 60 13.56 -1.61 -11.25
N LEU A 61 12.57 -1.34 -10.38
CA LEU A 61 11.49 -2.29 -10.13
C LEU A 61 10.66 -2.56 -11.39
N ALA A 62 10.34 -1.54 -12.19
CA ALA A 62 9.58 -1.67 -13.43
C ALA A 62 10.32 -2.47 -14.52
N HIS A 63 11.65 -2.41 -14.53
CA HIS A 63 12.51 -3.10 -15.50
C HIS A 63 13.06 -4.45 -14.99
N SER A 64 12.71 -4.83 -13.76
CA SER A 64 13.11 -6.13 -13.19
C SER A 64 12.31 -7.30 -13.79
N ASN A 65 12.87 -8.50 -13.73
CA ASN A 65 12.19 -9.69 -14.25
C ASN A 65 10.97 -10.04 -13.35
N PRO A 66 9.74 -10.05 -13.89
CA PRO A 66 8.54 -10.33 -13.10
C PRO A 66 8.52 -11.76 -12.52
N TYR A 67 9.15 -12.73 -13.18
CA TYR A 67 9.28 -14.10 -12.66
C TYR A 67 10.21 -14.18 -11.46
N PHE A 68 11.31 -13.43 -11.50
CA PHE A 68 12.24 -13.30 -10.38
C PHE A 68 11.57 -12.64 -9.17
N LEU A 69 10.85 -11.53 -9.38
CA LEU A 69 10.07 -10.90 -8.32
C LEU A 69 9.02 -11.85 -7.72
N LYS A 70 8.35 -12.64 -8.56
CA LYS A 70 7.39 -13.65 -8.10
C LYS A 70 8.06 -14.76 -7.28
N GLN A 71 9.27 -15.17 -7.64
CA GLN A 71 10.02 -16.17 -6.88
C GLN A 71 10.40 -15.64 -5.49
N GLU A 72 10.83 -14.39 -5.39
CA GLU A 72 11.29 -13.77 -4.13
C GLU A 72 10.14 -13.34 -3.21
N PHE A 73 9.05 -12.82 -3.77
CA PHE A 73 7.94 -12.21 -3.00
C PHE A 73 6.59 -12.91 -3.19
N GLY A 74 6.52 -13.98 -3.97
CA GLY A 74 5.28 -14.67 -4.29
C GLY A 74 4.32 -13.79 -5.10
N ILE A 75 3.02 -13.88 -4.80
CA ILE A 75 1.98 -13.06 -5.45
C ILE A 75 2.24 -11.56 -5.28
N ILE A 76 2.81 -11.15 -4.14
CA ILE A 76 3.15 -9.75 -3.88
C ILE A 76 4.18 -9.24 -4.89
N GLY A 77 5.14 -10.06 -5.33
CA GLY A 77 6.12 -9.67 -6.34
C GLY A 77 5.48 -9.28 -7.67
N THR A 78 4.48 -10.06 -8.10
CA THR A 78 3.71 -9.73 -9.32
C THR A 78 2.89 -8.45 -9.14
N GLN A 79 2.39 -8.19 -7.92
CA GLN A 79 1.67 -6.96 -7.60
C GLN A 79 2.61 -5.74 -7.59
N LEU A 80 3.82 -5.87 -7.07
CA LEU A 80 4.84 -4.83 -7.07
C LEU A 80 5.21 -4.43 -8.52
N PHE A 81 5.46 -5.42 -9.37
CA PHE A 81 5.73 -5.19 -10.79
C PHE A 81 4.56 -4.48 -11.49
N ALA A 82 3.33 -4.97 -11.30
CA ALA A 82 2.13 -4.35 -11.87
C ALA A 82 1.96 -2.90 -11.39
N THR A 83 2.21 -2.64 -10.11
CA THR A 83 2.13 -1.30 -9.52
C THR A 83 3.16 -0.36 -10.15
N ALA A 84 4.38 -0.83 -10.43
CA ALA A 84 5.43 -0.04 -11.08
C ALA A 84 5.07 0.37 -12.52
N TRP A 85 4.27 -0.44 -13.21
CA TRP A 85 3.73 -0.13 -14.53
C TRP A 85 2.40 0.65 -14.49
N GLY A 86 1.89 0.98 -13.31
CA GLY A 86 0.59 1.63 -13.19
C GLY A 86 -0.56 0.71 -13.66
N ILE A 87 -0.52 -0.57 -13.29
CA ILE A 87 -1.59 -1.55 -13.54
C ILE A 87 -2.25 -1.89 -12.20
N ASP A 88 -3.57 -1.71 -12.11
CA ASP A 88 -4.39 -2.07 -10.95
C ASP A 88 -5.57 -2.93 -11.39
N ARG A 89 -5.70 -4.14 -10.83
CA ARG A 89 -6.75 -5.11 -11.16
C ARG A 89 -7.83 -5.20 -10.09
N THR A 90 -7.82 -4.29 -9.12
CA THR A 90 -8.76 -4.29 -8.00
C THR A 90 -10.18 -4.05 -8.49
N ILE A 91 -11.12 -4.93 -8.13
CA ILE A 91 -12.55 -4.79 -8.44
C ILE A 91 -13.22 -4.01 -7.30
N LEU A 92 -13.61 -2.76 -7.55
CA LEU A 92 -14.19 -1.88 -6.51
C LEU A 92 -15.60 -2.29 -6.07
N SER A 93 -16.33 -3.05 -6.89
CA SER A 93 -17.68 -3.49 -6.57
C SER A 93 -17.75 -4.61 -5.53
N GLU A 94 -16.62 -5.25 -5.22
CA GLU A 94 -16.57 -6.34 -4.25
C GLU A 94 -16.39 -5.79 -2.83
N ARG A 95 -17.42 -5.91 -1.99
CA ARG A 95 -17.32 -5.56 -0.57
C ARG A 95 -16.69 -6.70 0.20
N VAL A 96 -15.48 -6.46 0.72
CA VAL A 96 -14.82 -7.40 1.63
C VAL A 96 -15.60 -7.45 2.95
N LYS A 97 -16.14 -8.63 3.29
CA LYS A 97 -16.75 -8.85 4.61
C LYS A 97 -15.62 -8.98 5.65
N PRO A 98 -15.66 -8.24 6.77
CA PRO A 98 -14.67 -8.42 7.83
C PRO A 98 -14.74 -9.86 8.33
N LYS A 99 -13.59 -10.55 8.36
CA LYS A 99 -13.49 -11.92 8.86
C LYS A 99 -13.82 -12.02 10.35
N GLU A 100 -13.49 -10.97 11.10
CA GLU A 100 -13.74 -10.88 12.53
C GLU A 100 -14.24 -9.47 12.86
N ILE A 101 -15.34 -9.40 13.61
CA ILE A 101 -15.73 -8.19 14.33
C ILE A 101 -14.90 -8.22 15.62
N VAL A 102 -14.03 -7.22 15.82
CA VAL A 102 -13.18 -7.16 17.03
C VAL A 102 -14.06 -6.81 18.24
N TRP A 103 -14.70 -7.82 18.82
CA TRP A 103 -15.45 -7.74 20.09
C TRP A 103 -14.54 -7.44 21.29
N VAL A 104 -13.22 -7.50 21.11
CA VAL A 104 -12.23 -7.29 22.18
C VAL A 104 -12.36 -5.89 22.80
N ILE A 105 -12.69 -4.86 22.02
CA ILE A 105 -12.89 -3.51 22.56
C ILE A 105 -14.15 -3.44 23.44
N LEU A 106 -15.26 -4.08 23.02
CA LEU A 106 -16.48 -4.10 23.82
C LEU A 106 -16.33 -4.96 25.08
N LYS A 107 -15.62 -6.08 25.00
CA LYS A 107 -15.41 -6.98 26.14
C LYS A 107 -14.55 -6.32 27.22
N CYS A 108 -13.48 -5.63 26.81
CA CYS A 108 -12.64 -4.86 27.73
C CYS A 108 -13.42 -3.69 28.36
N TYR A 109 -14.27 -3.00 27.60
CA TYR A 109 -15.12 -1.92 28.14
C TYR A 109 -16.16 -2.43 29.15
N LEU A 110 -16.79 -3.59 28.88
CA LEU A 110 -17.75 -4.22 29.78
C LEU A 110 -17.07 -4.76 31.06
N GLU A 111 -15.87 -5.35 30.95
CA GLU A 111 -15.09 -5.81 32.10
C GLU A 111 -14.65 -4.62 32.98
N ILE A 112 -14.18 -3.52 32.39
CA ILE A 112 -13.80 -2.29 33.13
C ILE A 112 -15.01 -1.67 33.85
N ILE A 113 -16.20 -1.67 33.25
CA ILE A 113 -17.42 -1.17 33.91
C ILE A 113 -17.83 -2.10 35.05
N SER A 114 -17.73 -3.42 34.87
CA SER A 114 -18.07 -4.39 35.92
C SER A 114 -17.12 -4.32 37.14
N SER A 115 -15.84 -4.02 36.92
CA SER A 115 -14.85 -3.84 37.99
C SER A 115 -15.00 -2.52 38.76
N ASN A 116 -15.47 -1.44 38.12
CA ASN A 116 -15.64 -0.14 38.78
C ASN A 116 -16.90 -0.04 39.67
N VAL A 117 -17.90 -0.91 39.48
CA VAL A 117 -19.11 -0.94 40.32
C VAL A 117 -18.86 -1.60 41.68
N LYS A 118 -17.85 -2.48 41.81
CA LYS A 118 -17.54 -3.19 43.08
C LYS A 118 -16.74 -2.39 44.11
N LEU A 119 -16.22 -1.21 43.77
CA LEU A 119 -15.38 -0.39 44.66
C LEU A 119 -16.11 0.79 45.32
N LYS A 120 -17.45 0.84 45.26
CA LYS A 120 -18.27 1.95 45.78
C LYS A 120 -19.41 1.57 46.72
N LEU A 121 -19.34 0.40 47.37
CA LEU A 121 -20.22 0.00 48.47
C LEU A 121 -19.41 -0.36 49.71
#